data_AF-A0A016WCY5-F1
#
_entry.id   AF-A0A016WCY5-F1
#
_cell.length_a   1.000
_cell.length_b   1.000
_cell.length_c   1.000
_cell.angle_alpha   90.00
_cell.angle_beta   90.00
_cell.angle_gamma   90.00
#
_symmetry.space_group_name_H-M   'P 1'
#
loop_
_entity.id
_entity.type
_entity.pdbx_description
1 polymer ?
#
loop_
_entity_poly.entity_id
_entity_poly.type
_entity_poly.pdbx_seq_one_letter_code
_entity_poly.pdbx_strand_id
1 'polypeptide(L)'
;MELIFTADEKWCLYVNIKRSPPWGDKDEQCEPQSKAGHHPLMVMISTWCDCKGTIHCEVLPRYAAFTVDLYCQGLDRTTAKIAGKGPNYATI
;
A
#
# COMPACT_ATOMS: atom_id res chain seq x y z
N MET A 1 -16.87 -20.24 -8.99
CA MET A 1 -16.43 -19.44 -7.83
C MET A 1 -16.93 -18.01 -8.01
N GLU A 2 -17.38 -17.29 -6.98
CA GLU A 2 -17.69 -15.86 -7.12
C GLU A 2 -16.39 -15.06 -7.32
N LEU A 3 -16.34 -14.22 -8.36
CA LEU A 3 -15.23 -13.30 -8.62
C LEU A 3 -15.32 -12.13 -7.64
N ILE A 4 -14.76 -12.33 -6.44
CA ILE A 4 -14.62 -11.28 -5.45
C ILE A 4 -13.31 -10.54 -5.69
N PHE A 5 -13.42 -9.23 -5.86
CA PHE A 5 -12.30 -8.30 -5.91
C PHE A 5 -12.31 -7.45 -4.65
N THR A 6 -11.12 -7.09 -4.17
CA THR A 6 -10.93 -6.21 -3.02
C THR A 6 -10.01 -5.07 -3.41
N ALA A 7 -10.32 -3.88 -2.89
CA ALA A 7 -9.49 -2.69 -3.01
C ALA A 7 -9.16 -2.17 -1.62
N ASP A 8 -7.94 -1.66 -1.43
CA ASP A 8 -7.52 -1.00 -0.20
C ASP A 8 -6.56 0.15 -0.50
N GLU A 9 -6.71 1.24 0.25
CA GLU A 9 -5.86 2.42 0.20
C GLU A 9 -5.08 2.58 1.51
N LYS A 10 -3.76 2.72 1.40
CA LYS A 10 -2.89 2.82 2.56
C LYS A 10 -1.87 3.94 2.43
N TRP A 11 -1.76 4.76 3.48
CA TRP A 11 -0.66 5.70 3.65
C TRP A 11 0.61 4.99 4.12
N CYS A 12 1.68 5.14 3.35
CA CYS A 12 2.99 4.55 3.59
C CYS A 12 4.04 5.64 3.84
N LEU A 13 4.77 5.51 4.96
CA LEU A 13 5.90 6.37 5.30
C LEU A 13 7.11 6.06 4.40
N TYR A 14 7.77 7.10 3.89
CA TYR A 14 9.05 6.97 3.19
C TYR A 14 10.16 6.46 4.12
N VAL A 15 10.23 7.01 5.33
CA VAL A 15 11.15 6.59 6.37
C VAL A 15 10.33 6.04 7.53
N ASN A 16 10.21 4.72 7.59
CA ASN A 16 9.51 4.03 8.66
C ASN A 16 10.46 3.74 9.83
N ILE A 17 10.74 4.77 10.63
CA ILE A 17 11.61 4.62 11.82
C ILE A 17 10.89 3.73 12.83
N LYS A 18 11.35 2.48 12.93
CA LYS A 18 10.91 1.56 13.97
C LYS A 18 11.86 1.64 15.15
N ARG A 19 11.29 1.90 16.32
CA ARG A 19 12.01 1.83 17.59
C ARG A 19 11.85 0.44 18.16
N SER A 20 12.96 -0.18 18.50
CA SER A 20 13.00 -1.41 19.27
C SER A 20 13.65 -1.11 20.61
N PRO A 21 13.14 -1.68 21.72
CA PRO A 21 13.85 -1.62 22.99
C PRO A 21 15.28 -2.13 22.77
N PRO A 22 16.30 -1.33 23.11
CA PRO A 22 17.67 -1.80 23.06
C PRO A 22 17.84 -2.94 24.08
N TRP A 23 18.56 -3.98 23.68
CA TRP A 23 19.00 -5.05 24.57
C TRP A 23 20.38 -4.65 25.09
N GLY A 24 20.51 -4.50 26.41
CA GLY A 24 21.76 -4.12 27.06
C GLY A 24 21.69 -4.38 28.55
N ASP A 25 22.85 -4.35 29.20
CA ASP A 25 22.92 -4.49 30.65
C ASP A 25 22.29 -3.29 31.36
N LYS A 26 21.89 -3.48 32.62
CA LYS A 26 21.10 -2.50 33.39
C LYS A 26 21.73 -1.11 33.49
N ASP A 27 23.04 -1.02 33.36
CA ASP A 27 23.83 0.21 33.47
C ASP A 27 24.41 0.68 32.14
N GLU A 28 24.12 0.00 31.03
CA GLU A 28 24.63 0.36 29.71
C GLU A 28 23.75 1.43 29.06
N GLN A 29 24.37 2.56 28.69
CA GLN A 29 23.66 3.57 27.90
C GLN A 29 23.36 3.01 26.52
N CYS A 30 22.08 2.94 26.19
CA CYS A 30 21.65 2.51 24.88
C CYS A 30 21.76 3.64 23.86
N GLU A 31 22.17 3.29 22.64
CA GLU A 31 22.28 4.24 21.55
C GLU A 31 20.96 4.98 21.30
N PRO A 32 20.97 6.33 21.20
CA PRO A 32 19.78 7.12 20.94
C PRO A 32 19.15 6.73 19.59
N GLN A 33 17.93 6.20 19.63
CA GLN A 33 17.15 5.98 18.40
C GLN A 33 16.51 7.28 17.94
N SER A 34 16.58 7.58 16.64
CA SER A 34 15.94 8.76 16.03
C SER A 34 14.42 8.75 16.26
N LYS A 35 13.81 9.94 16.32
CA LYS A 35 12.34 10.12 16.31
C LYS A 35 11.91 10.40 14.87
N ALA A 36 10.73 9.93 14.50
CA ALA A 36 10.08 10.47 13.31
C ALA A 36 9.86 11.98 13.50
N GLY A 37 10.21 12.76 12.49
CA GLY A 37 9.91 14.20 12.48
C GLY A 37 8.40 14.45 12.49
N HIS A 38 7.99 15.67 12.85
CA HIS A 38 6.57 16.03 12.96
C HIS A 38 5.80 15.98 11.64
N HIS A 39 6.51 16.09 10.51
CA HIS A 39 5.94 16.04 9.16
C HIS A 39 6.61 14.93 8.35
N PRO A 40 6.28 13.66 8.62
CA PRO A 40 6.89 12.56 7.90
C PRO A 40 6.46 12.57 6.43
N LEU A 41 7.41 12.26 5.54
CA LEU A 41 7.12 12.07 4.13
C LEU A 41 6.27 10.80 3.97
N MET A 42 5.09 10.94 3.37
CA MET A 42 4.17 9.84 3.10
C MET A 42 3.73 9.82 1.64
N VAL A 43 3.44 8.62 1.15
CA VAL A 43 2.76 8.36 -0.12
C VAL A 43 1.55 7.50 0.15
N MET A 44 0.56 7.58 -0.73
CA MET A 44 -0.59 6.70 -0.67
C MET A 44 -0.43 5.61 -1.71
N ILE A 45 -0.76 4.38 -1.32
CA ILE A 45 -0.75 3.21 -2.20
C ILE A 45 -2.20 2.73 -2.32
N SER A 46 -2.71 2.59 -3.55
CA SER A 46 -4.00 1.93 -3.81
C SER A 46 -3.74 0.57 -4.43
N THR A 47 -4.31 -0.48 -3.85
CA THR A 47 -4.12 -1.88 -4.27
C THR A 47 -5.45 -2.52 -4.59
N TRP A 48 -5.49 -3.24 -5.70
CA TRP A 48 -6.64 -4.01 -6.20
C TRP A 48 -6.21 -5.46 -6.36
N CYS A 49 -6.89 -6.37 -5.68
CA CYS A 49 -6.54 -7.79 -5.65
C CYS A 49 -7.78 -8.70 -5.73
N ASP A 50 -7.53 -9.96 -6.05
CA ASP A 50 -8.47 -11.06 -5.91
C ASP A 50 -7.81 -12.23 -5.17
N CYS A 51 -8.48 -13.38 -5.14
CA CYS A 51 -7.94 -14.61 -4.56
C CYS A 51 -6.63 -15.11 -5.21
N LYS A 52 -6.30 -14.68 -6.43
CA LYS A 52 -5.07 -15.05 -7.15
C LYS A 52 -3.92 -14.09 -6.84
N GLY A 53 -4.21 -12.91 -6.29
CA GLY A 53 -3.22 -11.93 -5.85
C GLY A 53 -3.50 -10.52 -6.38
N THR A 54 -2.45 -9.71 -6.48
CA THR A 54 -2.57 -8.31 -6.90
C THR A 54 -2.81 -8.18 -8.40
N ILE A 55 -3.87 -7.47 -8.78
CA ILE A 55 -4.24 -7.15 -10.16
C ILE A 55 -3.66 -5.80 -10.57
N HIS A 56 -3.83 -4.81 -9.69
CA HIS A 56 -3.34 -3.46 -9.90
C HIS A 56 -2.83 -2.90 -8.57
N CYS A 57 -1.72 -2.19 -8.63
CA CYS A 57 -1.22 -1.42 -7.50
C CYS A 57 -0.58 -0.16 -8.06
N GLU A 58 -0.90 0.97 -7.45
CA GLU A 58 -0.34 2.26 -7.82
C GLU A 58 0.07 3.06 -6.59
N VAL A 59 1.16 3.80 -6.74
CA VAL A 59 1.65 4.73 -5.73
C VAL A 59 1.29 6.12 -6.20
N LEU A 60 0.46 6.82 -5.44
CA LEU A 60 0.08 8.18 -5.77
C LEU A 60 1.22 9.15 -5.47
N PRO A 61 1.28 10.29 -6.21
CA PRO A 61 2.25 11.34 -5.94
C PRO A 61 2.20 11.80 -4.48
N ARG A 62 3.34 12.28 -3.99
CA ARG A 62 3.46 12.82 -2.63
C ARG A 62 2.40 13.89 -2.39
N TYR A 63 1.70 13.77 -1.26
CA TYR A 63 0.63 14.69 -0.84
C TYR A 63 -0.59 14.79 -1.77
N ALA A 64 -0.73 13.88 -2.75
CA ALA A 64 -1.95 13.80 -3.54
C ALA A 64 -3.10 13.31 -2.65
N ALA A 65 -4.22 14.03 -2.66
CA ALA A 65 -5.45 13.58 -2.02
C ALA A 65 -6.05 12.39 -2.79
N PHE A 66 -6.67 11.46 -2.08
CA PHE A 66 -7.48 10.43 -2.74
C PHE A 66 -8.80 11.06 -3.18
N THR A 67 -8.95 11.26 -4.49
CA THR A 67 -10.19 11.81 -5.05
C THR A 67 -11.03 10.70 -5.66
N VAL A 68 -12.33 10.97 -5.82
CA VAL A 68 -13.24 10.07 -6.52
C VAL A 68 -12.77 9.79 -7.95
N ASP A 69 -12.21 10.79 -8.64
CA ASP A 69 -11.69 10.61 -9.99
C ASP A 69 -10.53 9.60 -10.05
N LEU A 70 -9.64 9.64 -9.06
CA LEU A 70 -8.53 8.68 -8.96
C LEU A 70 -9.05 7.26 -8.69
N TYR A 71 -10.07 7.12 -7.84
CA TYR A 71 -10.71 5.84 -7.60
C TYR A 71 -11.35 5.25 -8.87
N CYS A 72 -12.11 6.05 -9.62
CA CYS A 72 -12.72 5.64 -10.89
C CYS A 72 -11.66 5.23 -11.93
N GLN A 73 -10.56 5.99 -12.04
CA GLN A 73 -9.44 5.62 -12.91
C GLN A 73 -8.79 4.29 -12.50
N GLY A 74 -8.68 4.02 -11.20
CA GLY A 74 -8.20 2.74 -10.66
C GLY A 74 -9.10 1.57 -11.07
N LEU A 75 -10.42 1.75 -11.02
CA LEU A 75 -11.41 0.76 -11.50
C LEU A 75 -11.26 0.48 -13.00
N ASP A 76 -11.14 1.52 -13.82
CA ASP A 76 -11.00 1.37 -15.26
C ASP A 76 -9.72 0.60 -15.62
N ARG A 77 -8.59 0.96 -14.99
CA ARG A 77 -7.30 0.27 -15.16
C ARG A 77 -7.37 -1.18 -14.72
N THR A 78 -8.04 -1.47 -13.61
CA THR A 78 -8.20 -2.83 -13.09
C THR A 78 -9.07 -3.67 -14.02
N THR A 79 -10.18 -3.11 -14.50
CA THR A 79 -11.09 -3.75 -15.46
C THR A 79 -10.39 -4.07 -16.77
N ALA A 80 -9.63 -3.12 -17.32
CA ALA A 80 -8.84 -3.34 -18.54
C ALA A 80 -7.80 -4.46 -18.37
N LYS A 81 -7.13 -4.52 -17.21
CA LYS A 81 -6.18 -5.61 -16.89
C LYS A 81 -6.86 -6.97 -16.76
N ILE A 82 -8.06 -7.03 -16.18
CA ILE A 82 -8.83 -8.28 -16.08
C ILE A 82 -9.23 -8.74 -17.49
N ALA A 83 -9.76 -7.84 -18.32
CA ALA A 83 -10.16 -8.15 -19.69
C ALA A 83 -8.97 -8.62 -20.56
N GLY A 84 -7.81 -7.99 -20.43
CA GLY A 84 -6.59 -8.36 -21.18
C GLY A 84 -6.00 -9.72 -20.80
N LYS A 85 -6.33 -10.30 -19.64
CA LYS A 85 -5.88 -11.63 -19.21
C LYS A 85 -6.64 -12.79 -19.89
N GLY A 86 -7.70 -12.50 -20.64
CA GLY A 86 -8.51 -13.50 -21.34
C GLY A 86 -9.48 -14.26 -20.44
N PRO A 87 -10.37 -15.11 -21.02
CA PRO A 87 -11.50 -15.75 -20.32
C PRO A 87 -11.10 -16.66 -19.14
N ASN A 88 -9.85 -17.12 -19.09
CA ASN A 88 -9.31 -17.94 -18.01
C ASN A 88 -9.22 -17.22 -16.65
N TYR A 89 -9.48 -15.91 -16.60
CA TYR A 89 -9.59 -15.20 -15.32
C TYR A 89 -10.91 -15.46 -14.62
N ALA A 90 -11.99 -15.70 -15.38
CA ALA A 90 -13.34 -15.95 -14.86
C ALA A 90 -13.69 -17.43 -14.68
N THR A 91 -12.86 -18.34 -15.18
CA THR A 91 -13.03 -19.79 -15.03
C THR A 91 -12.11 -20.32 -13.93
N ILE A 92 -12.55 -20.22 -12.67
CA ILE A 92 -12.17 -21.15 -11.58
C ILE A 92 -13.46 -21.59 -10.87
#